data_AF-A0A916I1C1-F1
#
_entry.id   AF-A0A916I1C1-F1
#
_cell.length_a   1.000
_cell.length_b   1.000
_cell.length_c   1.000
_cell.angle_alpha   90.00
_cell.angle_beta   90.00
_cell.angle_gamma   90.00
#
_symmetry.space_group_name_H-M   'P 1'
#
loop_
_entity.id
_entity.type
_entity.pdbx_description
1 polymer ?
#
loop_
_entity_poly.entity_id
_entity_poly.type
_entity_poly.pdbx_seq_one_letter_code
_entity_poly.pdbx_strand_id
1 'polypeptide(L)'
;MKIRINNREQEISDQASLIEVVRLVRSTTADDPMLKAIRQRTGDDHISYLVNGKVVAPQEYETTPVKEGDEVRWIHPAFGG
;
A
#
# COMPACT_ATOMS: atom_id res chain seq x y z
N MET A 1 -8.46 6.62 13.19
CA MET A 1 -7.30 6.11 13.95
C MET A 1 -5.99 6.54 13.30
N LYS A 2 -4.91 6.64 14.08
CA LYS A 2 -3.58 7.03 13.58
C LYS A 2 -2.74 5.81 13.28
N ILE A 3 -2.18 5.76 12.07
CA ILE A 3 -1.23 4.72 11.64
C ILE A 3 0.00 5.37 11.01
N ARG A 4 1.03 4.58 10.72
CA ARG A 4 2.19 5.02 9.94
C ARG A 4 2.18 4.39 8.56
N ILE A 5 2.24 5.21 7.51
CA ILE A 5 2.43 4.76 6.12
C ILE A 5 3.81 5.24 5.67
N ASN A 6 4.74 4.33 5.37
CA ASN A 6 6.14 4.66 5.01
C ASN A 6 6.76 5.71 5.96
N ASN A 7 6.68 5.46 7.27
CA ASN A 7 7.16 6.33 8.36
C ASN A 7 6.46 7.70 8.50
N ARG A 8 5.38 7.98 7.77
CA ARG A 8 4.56 9.19 7.93
C ARG A 8 3.27 8.86 8.66
N GLU A 9 2.90 9.69 9.62
CA GLU A 9 1.62 9.53 10.33
C GLU A 9 0.46 9.91 9.42
N GLN A 10 -0.57 9.07 9.44
CA GLN A 10 -1.79 9.24 8.64
C GLN A 10 -2.99 8.90 9.51
N GLU A 11 -4.03 9.73 9.45
CA GLU A 11 -5.35 9.40 9.99
C GLU A 11 -6.16 8.63 8.94
N ILE A 12 -6.73 7.49 9.34
CA ILE A 12 -7.59 6.63 8.54
C ILE A 12 -8.85 6.25 9.32
N SER A 13 -9.84 5.65 8.66
CA SER A 13 -11.07 5.18 9.30
C SER A 13 -10.79 4.15 10.41
N ASP A 14 -11.58 4.15 11.48
CA ASP A 14 -11.43 3.22 12.61
C ASP A 14 -11.82 1.76 12.25
N GLN A 15 -12.40 1.56 11.07
CA GLN A 15 -12.75 0.24 10.53
C GLN A 15 -11.93 -0.11 9.28
N ALA A 16 -10.80 0.60 9.07
CA ALA A 16 -10.00 0.42 7.88
C ALA A 16 -9.37 -0.98 7.80
N SER A 17 -9.58 -1.66 6.67
CA SER A 17 -8.73 -2.76 6.24
C SER A 17 -7.61 -2.24 5.34
N LEU A 18 -6.62 -3.09 5.07
CA LEU A 18 -5.44 -2.74 4.27
C LEU A 18 -5.83 -2.17 2.89
N ILE A 19 -6.96 -2.59 2.32
CA ILE A 19 -7.46 -2.09 1.03
C ILE A 19 -7.65 -0.57 1.00
N GLU A 20 -8.02 0.06 2.12
CA GLU A 20 -8.17 1.51 2.17
C GLU A 20 -6.82 2.21 2.05
N VAL A 21 -5.80 1.68 2.73
CA VAL A 21 -4.42 2.15 2.63
C VAL A 21 -3.87 1.93 1.22
N VAL A 22 -4.16 0.78 0.62
CA VAL A 22 -3.79 0.48 -0.78
C VAL A 22 -4.40 1.50 -1.73
N ARG A 23 -5.69 1.81 -1.60
CA ARG A 23 -6.38 2.83 -2.42
C ARG A 23 -5.76 4.22 -2.23
N LEU A 24 -5.46 4.60 -0.98
CA LEU A 24 -4.81 5.87 -0.67
C LEU A 24 -3.42 5.97 -1.33
N VAL A 25 -2.59 4.93 -1.18
CA VAL A 25 -1.28 4.87 -1.83
C VAL A 25 -1.42 4.95 -3.34
N ARG A 26 -2.32 4.15 -3.95
CA ARG A 26 -2.55 4.16 -5.39
C ARG A 26 -3.02 5.51 -5.94
N SER A 27 -3.81 6.25 -5.15
CA SER A 27 -4.25 7.60 -5.49
C SER A 27 -3.11 8.61 -5.41
N THR A 28 -2.24 8.52 -4.40
CA THR A 28 -1.13 9.45 -4.20
C THR A 28 0.05 9.17 -5.14
N THR A 29 0.16 7.95 -5.65
CA THR A 29 1.19 7.54 -6.61
C THR A 29 0.65 7.39 -8.05
N ALA A 30 -0.57 7.86 -8.32
CA ALA A 30 -1.21 7.71 -9.63
C ALA A 30 -0.43 8.36 -10.77
N ASP A 31 0.23 9.48 -10.47
CA ASP A 31 1.04 10.26 -11.42
C ASP A 31 2.53 9.89 -11.42
N ASP A 32 2.92 8.88 -10.63
CA ASP A 32 4.30 8.38 -10.66
C ASP A 32 4.61 7.78 -12.06
N PRO A 33 5.60 8.33 -12.81
CA PRO A 33 5.85 7.89 -14.18
C PRO A 33 6.20 6.42 -14.29
N MET A 34 6.90 5.86 -13.28
CA MET A 34 7.32 4.47 -13.27
C MET A 34 6.12 3.55 -13.03
N LEU A 35 5.28 3.81 -12.02
CA LEU A 35 4.06 3.03 -11.79
C LEU A 35 3.10 3.11 -12.95
N LYS A 36 2.97 4.28 -13.57
CA LYS A 36 2.13 4.46 -14.75
C LYS A 36 2.61 3.58 -15.90
N ALA A 37 3.91 3.54 -16.16
CA ALA A 37 4.50 2.66 -17.18
C ALA A 37 4.30 1.18 -16.86
N ILE A 38 4.45 0.78 -15.59
CA ILE A 38 4.22 -0.60 -15.15
C ILE A 38 2.75 -0.98 -15.36
N ARG A 39 1.80 -0.18 -14.86
CA ARG A 39 0.35 -0.42 -15.04
C ARG A 39 -0.03 -0.53 -16.51
N GLN A 40 0.53 0.32 -17.37
CA GLN A 40 0.27 0.26 -18.82
C GLN A 40 0.80 -1.03 -19.46
N ARG A 41 1.91 -1.58 -18.94
CA ARG A 41 2.54 -2.80 -19.48
C ARG A 41 1.94 -4.08 -18.92
N THR A 42 1.59 -4.12 -17.64
CA THR A 42 1.23 -5.36 -16.93
C THR A 42 -0.23 -5.39 -16.48
N GLY A 43 -0.92 -4.25 -16.47
CA GLY A 43 -2.27 -4.12 -15.91
C GLY A 43 -2.31 -3.95 -14.39
N ASP A 44 -1.16 -3.93 -13.71
CA ASP A 44 -1.05 -3.80 -12.25
C ASP A 44 0.13 -2.89 -11.87
N ASP A 45 0.19 -2.41 -10.62
CA ASP A 45 1.29 -1.56 -10.12
C ASP A 45 2.45 -2.32 -9.48
N HIS A 46 2.24 -3.61 -9.21
CA HIS A 46 3.19 -4.52 -8.59
C HIS A 46 3.71 -4.03 -7.22
N ILE A 47 3.01 -3.09 -6.57
CA ILE A 47 3.40 -2.59 -5.25
C ILE A 47 3.20 -3.70 -4.22
N SER A 48 4.24 -3.98 -3.43
CA SER A 48 4.12 -4.91 -2.30
C SER A 48 3.83 -4.13 -1.02
N TYR A 49 2.86 -4.61 -0.25
CA TYR A 49 2.44 -4.00 1.01
C TYR A 49 2.82 -4.88 2.20
N LEU A 50 3.28 -4.23 3.27
CA LEU A 50 3.66 -4.86 4.52
C LEU A 50 2.89 -4.22 5.66
N VAL A 51 2.36 -5.03 6.57
CA VAL A 51 1.76 -4.57 7.83
C VAL A 51 2.63 -5.06 8.97
N ASN A 52 3.18 -4.14 9.76
CA ASN A 52 4.13 -4.41 10.85
C ASN A 52 5.28 -5.34 10.42
N GLY A 53 5.82 -5.09 9.23
CA GLY A 53 6.93 -5.86 8.64
C GLY A 53 6.55 -7.19 7.99
N LYS A 54 5.28 -7.59 7.99
CA LYS A 54 4.81 -8.80 7.29
C LYS A 54 4.24 -8.46 5.93
N VAL A 55 4.77 -9.07 4.87
CA VAL A 55 4.20 -8.97 3.52
C VAL A 55 2.79 -9.55 3.52
N VAL A 56 1.83 -8.80 3.00
CA VAL A 56 0.43 -9.22 2.87
C VAL A 56 0.16 -9.50 1.40
N ALA A 57 -0.50 -10.63 1.09
CA ALA A 57 -0.82 -10.95 -0.29
C ALA A 57 -2.00 -10.12 -0.80
N PRO A 58 -2.11 -9.85 -2.12
CA PRO A 58 -3.21 -9.06 -2.68
C PRO A 58 -4.62 -9.57 -2.32
N GLN A 59 -4.83 -10.90 -2.28
CA GLN A 59 -6.11 -11.49 -1.88
C GLN A 59 -6.50 -11.23 -0.42
N GLU A 60 -5.56 -10.80 0.43
CA GLU A 60 -5.77 -10.54 1.84
C GLU A 60 -5.99 -9.04 2.13
N TYR A 61 -5.90 -8.15 1.13
CA TYR A 61 -6.01 -6.70 1.36
C TYR A 61 -7.37 -6.29 1.92
N GLU A 62 -8.45 -6.94 1.49
CA GLU A 62 -9.79 -6.63 1.97
C GLU A 62 -10.04 -7.12 3.39
N THR A 63 -9.40 -8.22 3.77
CA THR A 63 -9.63 -8.93 5.04
C THR A 63 -8.61 -8.63 6.12
N THR A 64 -7.43 -8.10 5.76
CA THR A 64 -6.39 -7.73 6.72
C THR A 64 -6.80 -6.44 7.43
N PRO A 65 -7.13 -6.50 8.73
CA PRO A 65 -7.46 -5.29 9.48
C PRO A 65 -6.20 -4.48 9.71
N VAL A 66 -6.33 -3.16 9.67
CA VAL A 66 -5.32 -2.24 10.15
C VAL A 66 -5.80 -1.68 11.49
N LYS A 67 -4.89 -1.47 12.44
CA LYS A 67 -5.20 -0.97 13.79
C LYS A 67 -4.42 0.28 14.10
N GLU A 68 -4.89 1.03 15.10
CA GLU A 68 -4.17 2.18 15.60
C GLU A 68 -2.74 1.80 16.02
N GLY A 69 -1.76 2.61 15.60
CA GLY A 69 -0.35 2.38 15.85
C GLY A 69 0.34 1.43 14.88
N ASP A 70 -0.39 0.76 13.98
CA ASP A 70 0.22 -0.10 12.97
C ASP A 70 1.12 0.68 12.01
N GLU A 71 2.17 0.01 11.54
CA GLU A 71 3.04 0.47 10.48
C GLU A 71 2.72 -0.27 9.18
N VAL A 72 2.20 0.45 8.20
CA VAL A 72 2.06 -0.01 6.83
C VAL A 72 3.25 0.49 6.02
N ARG A 73 3.99 -0.43 5.40
CA ARG A 73 5.00 -0.08 4.41
C ARG A 73 4.55 -0.54 3.04
N TRP A 74 4.90 0.23 2.04
CA TRP A 74 4.74 -0.17 0.66
C TRP A 74 6.06 0.05 -0.07
N ILE A 75 6.42 -0.91 -0.89
CA ILE A 75 7.68 -0.92 -1.62
C ILE A 75 7.42 -1.12 -3.10
N HIS A 76 8.11 -0.32 -3.92
CA HIS A 76 8.19 -0.60 -5.34
C HIS A 76 9.08 -1.82 -5.55
N PRO A 77 8.69 -2.78 -6.40
CA PRO A 77 9.64 -3.73 -6.93
C PRO A 77 10.66 -2.95 -7.76
N ALA A 78 11.92 -2.98 -7.35
CA ALA A 78 13.01 -2.49 -8.17
C ALA A 78 13.17 -3.47 -9.34
N PHE A 79 12.74 -3.07 -10.53
CA PHE A 79 13.04 -3.81 -11.76
C PHE A 79 14.47 -3.46 -12.22
N GLY A 80 15.46 -3.96 -11.49
CA GLY A 80 16.85 -3.96 -11.89
C GLY A 80 17.31 -5.41 -12.09
N GLY A 81 17.52 -5.79 -13.35
CA GLY A 81 18.31 -6.95 -13.74
C GLY A 81 19.63 -6.44 -14.32
#